data_AF-A0A3S4GGV8-F1
#
_entry.id   AF-A0A3S4GGV8-F1
#
_cell.length_a   1.000
_cell.length_b   1.000
_cell.length_c   1.000
_cell.angle_alpha   90.00
_cell.angle_beta   90.00
_cell.angle_gamma   90.00
#
_symmetry.space_group_name_H-M   'P 1'
#
loop_
_entity.id
_entity.type
_entity.pdbx_description
1 polymer ?
#
loop_
_entity_poly.entity_id
_entity_poly.type
_entity_poly.pdbx_seq_one_letter_code
_entity_poly.pdbx_strand_id
1 'polypeptide(L)' 'MVLLSLGGNLETAFALPAVYSNQFAPPSTSADACVTEHPDGGWFEYEPATGRWYVRGIKSMVIEAADNITLKTNEFVLGG' A
#
# COMPACT_ATOMS: atom_id res chain seq x y z
N MET A 1 -13.88 -3.73 11.57
CA MET A 1 -14.66 -2.49 11.33
C MET A 1 -15.06 -1.94 12.69
N VAL A 2 -14.92 -0.63 12.89
CA VAL A 2 -15.41 0.08 14.09
C VAL A 2 -16.57 0.99 13.67
N LEU A 3 -17.61 1.08 14.49
CA LEU A 3 -18.75 1.98 14.26
C LEU A 3 -18.73 3.10 15.31
N LEU A 4 -18.74 4.35 14.86
CA LEU A 4 -18.67 5.54 15.71
C LEU A 4 -20.02 6.25 15.71
N SER A 5 -20.77 6.12 16.81
CA SER A 5 -22.07 6.78 17.01
C SER A 5 -21.93 8.09 17.77
N LEU A 6 -22.32 9.20 17.14
CA LEU A 6 -22.37 10.50 17.81
C LEU A 6 -23.52 10.51 18.83
N GLY A 7 -23.19 10.63 20.12
CA GLY A 7 -24.19 10.64 21.20
C GLY A 7 -24.95 9.31 21.39
N GLY A 8 -24.42 8.19 20.89
CA GLY A 8 -25.05 6.88 20.98
C GLY A 8 -26.17 6.63 19.97
N ASN A 9 -26.44 7.58 19.06
CA ASN A 9 -27.39 7.37 17.97
C ASN A 9 -26.75 6.54 16.85
N LEU A 10 -27.32 5.36 16.59
CA LEU A 10 -26.86 4.45 15.54
C LEU A 10 -27.34 4.86 14.14
N GLU A 11 -28.38 5.68 14.03
CA GLU A 11 -28.91 6.15 12.74
C GLU A 11 -27.95 7.11 12.02
N THR A 12 -27.03 7.73 12.76
CA THR A 12 -26.03 8.67 12.24
C THR A 12 -24.59 8.18 12.42
N ALA A 13 -24.40 6.89 12.67
CA ALA A 13 -23.09 6.34 12.96
C ALA A 13 -22.22 6.22 11.71
N PHE A 14 -20.91 6.45 11.88
CA PHE A 14 -19.92 6.36 10.81
C PHE A 14 -19.10 5.07 10.95
N ALA A 15 -18.96 4.32 9.85
CA ALA A 15 -18.15 3.12 9.80
C ALA A 15 -16.69 3.48 9.47
N LEU A 16 -15.76 3.05 10.33
CA LEU A 16 -14.32 3.13 10.10
C LEU A 16 -13.76 1.73 9.82
N PRO A 17 -13.58 1.34 8.54
CA PRO A 17 -12.65 0.28 8.18
C PRO A 17 -11.19 0.75 8.38
N ALA A 18 -10.19 -0.12 8.54
CA ALA A 18 -10.18 -1.57 8.56
C ALA A 18 -9.43 -2.08 9.82
N VAL A 19 -10.04 -3.04 10.52
CA VAL A 19 -9.35 -3.77 11.60
C VAL A 19 -9.04 -5.14 11.02
N TYR A 20 -7.76 -5.54 11.06
CA TYR A 20 -7.34 -6.86 10.60
C TYR A 20 -8.04 -7.98 11.37
N SER A 21 -8.29 -9.09 10.70
CA SER A 21 -8.93 -10.28 11.27
C SER A 21 -8.28 -11.54 10.71
N ASN A 22 -8.62 -12.72 11.24
CA ASN A 22 -8.12 -13.98 10.67
C ASN A 22 -8.54 -14.17 9.21
N GLN A 23 -9.65 -13.56 8.78
CA GLN A 23 -10.10 -13.58 7.40
C GLN A 23 -9.36 -12.58 6.52
N PHE A 24 -8.90 -11.46 7.10
CA PHE A 24 -8.17 -10.39 6.43
C PHE A 24 -6.94 -10.03 7.28
N ALA A 25 -5.94 -10.89 7.21
CA ALA A 25 -4.67 -10.72 7.91
C ALA A 25 -3.94 -9.47 7.38
N PRO A 26 -3.01 -8.89 8.17
CA PRO A 26 -2.14 -7.86 7.64
C PRO A 26 -1.35 -8.38 6.43
N PRO A 27 -1.12 -7.55 5.40
CA PRO A 27 -0.41 -7.97 4.20
C PRO A 27 1.09 -8.20 4.47
N SER A 28 1.63 -7.68 5.56
CA SER A 28 3.03 -7.86 5.95
C SER A 28 3.16 -8.21 7.43
N THR A 29 4.22 -8.97 7.75
CA THR A 29 4.66 -9.24 9.11
C THR A 29 5.78 -8.31 9.57
N SER A 30 6.28 -7.43 8.68
CA SER A 30 7.24 -6.39 9.05
C SER A 30 6.59 -5.36 9.96
N ALA A 31 7.31 -4.95 10.99
CA ALA A 31 6.84 -3.93 11.93
C ALA A 31 6.85 -2.52 11.33
N ASP A 32 7.72 -2.30 10.34
CA ASP A 32 8.03 -0.96 9.82
C ASP A 32 7.65 -0.79 8.35
N ALA A 33 7.37 -1.88 7.62
CA ALA A 33 6.99 -1.78 6.22
C ALA A 33 5.63 -1.13 6.04
N CYS A 34 5.54 -0.24 5.05
CA CYS A 34 4.27 0.26 4.55
C CYS A 34 3.86 -0.56 3.32
N VAL A 35 2.80 -1.35 3.45
CA VAL A 35 2.34 -2.28 2.39
C VAL A 35 0.89 -2.01 2.02
N THR A 36 0.66 -1.86 0.72
CA THR A 36 -0.67 -1.83 0.10
C THR A 36 -0.78 -3.02 -0.85
N GLU A 37 -1.66 -3.97 -0.50
CA GLU A 37 -2.06 -5.09 -1.35
C GLU A 37 -3.45 -4.80 -1.95
N HIS A 38 -3.55 -4.97 -3.27
CA HIS A 38 -4.79 -4.78 -4.02
C HIS A 38 -5.46 -6.13 -4.31
N PRO A 39 -6.80 -6.20 -4.41
CA PRO A 39 -7.53 -7.46 -4.64
C PRO A 39 -7.17 -8.21 -5.92
N ASP A 40 -6.61 -7.51 -6.92
CA ASP A 40 -6.13 -8.08 -8.18
C ASP A 40 -4.68 -8.60 -8.10
N GLY A 41 -4.07 -8.55 -6.92
CA GLY A 41 -2.68 -8.95 -6.66
C GLY A 41 -1.65 -7.83 -6.86
N GLY A 42 -2.09 -6.61 -7.19
CA GLY A 42 -1.20 -5.44 -7.20
C GLY A 42 -0.59 -5.18 -5.82
N TRP A 43 0.69 -4.81 -5.78
CA TRP A 43 1.44 -4.68 -4.53
C TRP A 43 2.38 -3.49 -4.55
N PHE A 44 2.31 -2.66 -3.51
CA PHE A 44 3.20 -1.54 -3.28
C PHE A 44 3.74 -1.63 -1.86
N GLU A 45 5.07 -1.67 -1.73
CA GLU A 45 5.73 -1.84 -0.44
C GLU A 45 6.95 -0.93 -0.31
N TYR A 46 7.06 -0.25 0.82
CA TYR A 46 8.32 0.36 1.26
C TYR A 46 8.79 -0.30 2.55
N GLU A 47 10.00 -0.87 2.54
CA GLU A 47 10.65 -1.50 3.70
C GLU A 47 11.85 -0.67 4.17
N PRO A 48 11.73 0.10 5.27
CA PRO A 48 12.79 0.94 5.79
C PRO A 48 14.10 0.19 6.11
N ALA A 49 14.04 -1.06 6.58
CA ALA A 49 15.22 -1.83 6.94
C ALA A 49 16.17 -2.07 5.75
N THR A 50 15.62 -2.08 4.53
CA THR A 50 16.39 -2.25 3.29
C THR A 50 16.39 -1.01 2.40
N GLY A 51 15.58 0.00 2.73
CA GLY A 51 15.32 1.16 1.88
C GLY A 51 14.65 0.82 0.55
N ARG A 52 14.04 -0.36 0.44
CA ARG A 52 13.51 -0.88 -0.82
C ARG A 52 12.08 -0.44 -1.02
N TRP A 53 11.83 0.21 -2.15
CA TRP A 53 10.48 0.37 -2.70
C TRP A 53 10.22 -0.72 -3.74
N TYR A 54 9.21 -1.54 -3.52
CA TYR A 54 8.90 -2.70 -4.36
C TYR A 54 7.48 -2.63 -4.91
N VAL A 55 7.37 -2.65 -6.23
CA VAL A 55 6.10 -2.67 -6.97
C VAL A 55 6.04 -3.94 -7.80
N ARG A 56 4.95 -4.71 -7.66
CA ARG A 56 4.75 -5.97 -8.39
C ARG A 56 3.26 -6.27 -8.60
N GLY A 57 2.97 -7.29 -9.42
CA GLY A 57 1.61 -7.75 -9.68
C GLY A 57 0.76 -6.80 -10.53
N ILE A 58 1.35 -5.73 -11.06
CA ILE A 58 0.69 -4.75 -11.92
C ILE A 58 0.83 -5.13 -13.40
N LYS A 59 -0.13 -4.70 -14.23
CA LYS A 59 -0.08 -4.89 -15.69
C LYS A 59 0.75 -3.81 -16.41
N SER A 60 0.70 -2.57 -15.93
CA SER A 60 1.43 -1.44 -16.49
C SER A 60 1.69 -0.38 -15.43
N MET A 61 2.75 0.40 -15.62
CA MET A 61 3.05 1.61 -14.83
C MET A 61 3.27 2.77 -15.79
N VAL A 62 2.70 3.92 -15.46
CA VAL A 62 2.89 5.17 -16.20
C VAL A 62 3.51 6.18 -15.24
N ILE A 63 4.63 6.78 -15.63
CA ILE A 63 5.29 7.86 -14.90
C ILE A 63 5.24 9.10 -15.80
N GLU A 64 4.40 10.06 -15.47
CA GLU A 64 4.28 11.33 -16.19
C GLU A 64 5.02 12.42 -15.41
N ALA A 65 5.90 13.13 -16.11
CA ALA A 65 6.59 14.31 -15.58
C ALA A 65 6.59 15.39 -16.66
N ALA A 66 6.30 16.64 -16.29
CA ALA A 66 6.26 17.75 -17.22
C ALA A 66 7.66 18.14 -17.74
N ASP A 67 8.67 18.06 -16.87
CA ASP A 67 10.01 18.54 -17.18
C ASP A 67 11.02 17.40 -17.36
N ASN A 68 11.23 16.55 -16.34
CA ASN A 68 12.18 15.44 -16.42
C ASN A 68 11.88 14.30 -15.43
N ILE A 69 12.40 13.12 -15.73
CA ILE A 69 12.55 11.99 -14.81
C ILE A 69 14.06 11.77 -14.62
N THR A 70 14.52 11.71 -13.38
CA THR A 70 15.94 11.47 -13.06
C THR A 70 16.10 10.17 -12.27
N LEU A 71 16.91 9.24 -12.79
CA LEU A 71 17.27 7.98 -12.12
C LEU A 71 18.74 8.03 -11.69
N LYS A 72 19.02 7.87 -10.39
CA LYS A 72 20.39 7.86 -9.85
C LYS A 72 20.66 6.52 -9.18
N THR A 73 21.56 5.75 -9.77
CA THR A 73 21.98 4.44 -9.28
C THR A 73 23.37 4.12 -9.80
N ASN A 74 24.11 3.28 -9.09
CA ASN A 74 25.39 2.74 -9.57
C ASN A 74 25.19 1.76 -10.73
N GLU A 75 24.05 1.05 -10.74
CA GLU A 75 23.69 0.08 -11.76
C GLU A 75 22.22 0.23 -12.12
N PHE A 76 21.93 0.35 -13.42
CA PHE A 76 20.57 0.36 -13.96
C PHE A 76 20.39 -0.88 -14.84
N VAL A 77 19.51 -1.78 -14.40
CA VAL A 77 19.21 -3.02 -15.11
C VAL A 77 17.82 -2.92 -15.73
N LEU A 78 17.76 -3.08 -17.06
CA LEU A 78 16.51 -3.31 -17.78
C LEU A 78 16.38 -4.83 -18.01
N GLY A 79 15.50 -5.47 -17.25
CA GLY A 79 15.20 -6.90 -17.43
C GLY A 79 14.34 -7.15 -18.68
N GLY A 80 14.63 -8.25 -19.38
CA GLY A 80 13.82 -8.81 -20.47
C GLY A 80 13.25 -10.15 -20.09
#